data_AF-A0A8J6BD53-F1
#
_entry.id   AF-A0A8J6BD53-F1
#
_cell.length_a   1.000
_cell.length_b   1.000
_cell.length_c   1.000
_cell.angle_alpha   90.00
_cell.angle_beta   90.00
_cell.angle_gamma   90.00
#
_symmetry.space_group_name_H-M   'P 1'
#
loop_
_entity.id
_entity.type
_entity.pdbx_description
1 polymer ?
#
loop_
_entity_poly.entity_id
_entity_poly.type
_entity_poly.pdbx_seq_one_letter_code
_entity_poly.pdbx_strand_id
1 'polypeptide(L)'
;VRRLARKRRSGSGEDGVSRLLNYKVHICSANNFPTAAGLASSAAGYACLVFTLAKLYGVEGELSGIARQGSGSACRSMYGGFVQWVMGEREDGKDSLAELVEPETHWPELRILILVASAEKKHVSSTAGMQTSVQTSPLLKLRAESVVPGRMNEMIEAIKKKDFEAFGQLTMKDSNQFHATCLDTYPPIFYLNQVSQRVIGLVHRYNAYYKQTKVSE
;
A
#
# COMPACT_ATOMS: atom_id res chain seq x y z
N VAL A 1 -5.07 10.10 16.45
CA VAL A 1 -4.30 11.37 16.63
C VAL A 1 -4.63 12.10 17.94
N ARG A 2 -5.84 12.64 18.17
CA ARG A 2 -6.17 13.42 19.40
C ARG A 2 -5.78 12.75 20.72
N ARG A 3 -6.02 11.44 20.87
CA ARG A 3 -5.64 10.67 22.07
C ARG A 3 -4.13 10.73 22.33
N LEU A 4 -3.31 10.64 21.29
CA LEU A 4 -1.84 10.74 21.41
C LEU A 4 -1.41 12.15 21.78
N ALA A 5 -2.02 13.17 21.17
CA ALA A 5 -1.78 14.57 21.52
C ALA A 5 -2.07 14.85 23.00
N ARG A 6 -3.17 14.30 23.54
CA ARG A 6 -3.51 14.41 24.97
C ARG A 6 -2.51 13.69 25.87
N LYS A 7 -2.12 12.45 25.52
CA LYS A 7 -1.20 11.64 26.33
C LYS A 7 0.20 12.27 26.46
N ARG A 8 0.70 12.94 25.42
CA ARG A 8 2.04 13.58 25.47
C ARG A 8 2.07 14.91 26.24
N ARG A 9 0.91 15.50 26.52
CA ARG A 9 0.78 16.81 27.18
C ARG A 9 0.49 16.75 28.67
N SER A 10 0.24 15.57 29.25
CA SER A 10 0.11 15.42 30.71
C SER A 10 1.42 15.68 31.48
N GLY A 11 2.45 16.26 30.84
CA GLY A 11 3.73 16.64 31.44
C GLY A 11 4.26 18.04 31.05
N SER A 12 3.52 18.85 30.28
CA SER A 12 3.94 20.22 29.91
C SER A 12 2.76 21.20 29.83
N GLY A 13 2.97 22.43 30.31
CA GLY A 13 1.95 23.44 30.60
C GLY A 13 1.08 23.91 29.42
N GLU A 14 0.05 24.71 29.76
CA GLU A 14 -1.06 25.13 28.89
C GLU A 14 -0.65 25.93 27.64
N ASP A 15 -0.36 25.23 26.56
CA ASP A 15 -0.22 25.82 25.21
C ASP A 15 -1.57 25.92 24.49
N GLY A 16 -1.72 26.90 23.57
CA GLY A 16 -2.93 27.15 22.75
C GLY A 16 -3.51 25.94 21.99
N VAL A 17 -2.70 24.91 21.73
CA VAL A 17 -3.15 23.61 21.18
C VAL A 17 -4.07 22.83 22.15
N SER A 18 -4.00 23.08 23.46
CA SER A 18 -4.87 22.48 24.48
C SER A 18 -6.34 22.86 24.26
N ARG A 19 -6.61 24.12 23.88
CA ARG A 19 -7.95 24.57 23.48
C ARG A 19 -8.42 23.91 22.18
N LEU A 20 -7.53 23.72 21.19
CA LEU A 20 -7.85 23.06 19.92
C LEU A 20 -8.31 21.60 20.09
N LEU A 21 -7.83 20.91 21.12
CA LEU A 21 -8.21 19.51 21.40
C LEU A 21 -9.66 19.34 21.88
N ASN A 22 -10.31 20.44 22.27
CA ASN A 22 -11.70 20.46 22.73
C ASN A 22 -12.68 20.87 21.62
N TYR A 23 -12.20 21.40 20.49
CA TYR A 23 -13.05 21.75 19.36
C TYR A 23 -13.40 20.55 18.47
N LYS A 24 -14.56 20.61 17.81
CA LYS A 24 -14.87 19.73 16.68
C LYS A 24 -13.97 20.11 15.50
N VAL A 25 -13.60 19.12 14.68
CA VAL A 25 -12.87 19.38 13.42
C VAL A 25 -13.84 19.30 12.26
N HIS A 26 -13.69 20.21 11.31
CA HIS A 26 -14.29 20.12 10.00
C HIS A 26 -13.17 19.74 9.01
N ILE A 27 -13.36 18.65 8.27
CA ILE A 27 -12.35 18.12 7.34
C ILE A 27 -12.95 18.16 5.95
N CYS A 28 -12.25 18.84 5.03
CA CYS A 28 -12.53 18.78 3.60
C CYS A 28 -11.29 18.19 2.91
N SER A 29 -11.50 17.25 2.00
CA SER A 29 -10.42 16.58 1.27
C SER A 29 -10.85 16.36 -0.17
N ALA A 30 -9.92 16.55 -1.09
CA ALA A 30 -10.06 16.31 -2.51
C ALA A 30 -8.78 15.64 -3.03
N ASN A 31 -8.88 14.97 -4.18
CA ASN A 31 -7.73 14.42 -4.89
C ASN A 31 -7.92 14.68 -6.39
N ASN A 32 -6.82 14.63 -7.14
CA ASN A 32 -6.78 14.83 -8.58
C ASN A 32 -6.67 13.50 -9.36
N PHE A 33 -6.99 12.36 -8.73
CA PHE A 33 -6.98 11.09 -9.43
C PHE A 33 -8.17 11.03 -10.40
N PRO A 34 -7.97 10.60 -11.66
CA PRO A 34 -9.09 10.38 -12.55
C PRO A 34 -10.07 9.40 -11.89
N THR A 35 -11.36 9.73 -11.94
CA THR A 35 -12.40 8.84 -11.43
C THR A 35 -12.25 7.49 -12.12
N ALA A 36 -12.16 6.42 -11.32
CA ALA A 36 -11.94 5.05 -11.76
C ALA A 36 -10.56 4.67 -12.32
N ALA A 37 -9.50 5.48 -12.11
CA ALA A 37 -8.11 5.07 -12.37
C ALA A 37 -7.62 3.87 -11.51
N GLY A 38 -8.47 3.31 -10.64
CA GLY A 38 -8.14 2.18 -9.78
C GLY A 38 -7.08 2.50 -8.71
N LEU A 39 -6.69 3.76 -8.56
CA LEU A 39 -5.69 4.20 -7.60
C LEU A 39 -6.19 4.02 -6.16
N ALA A 40 -5.25 3.75 -5.25
CA ALA A 40 -5.51 3.53 -3.82
C ALA A 40 -5.89 4.84 -3.09
N SER A 41 -6.96 5.50 -3.54
CA SER A 41 -7.42 6.81 -3.04
C SER A 41 -7.71 6.81 -1.55
N SER A 42 -8.23 5.69 -1.01
CA SER A 42 -8.42 5.51 0.44
C SER A 42 -7.08 5.57 1.21
N ALA A 43 -6.03 4.93 0.72
CA ALA A 43 -4.73 4.92 1.38
C ALA A 43 -4.13 6.34 1.44
N ALA A 44 -4.09 7.03 0.30
CA ALA A 44 -3.61 8.41 0.21
C ALA A 44 -4.45 9.37 1.07
N GLY A 45 -5.78 9.21 1.06
CA GLY A 45 -6.69 10.04 1.85
C GLY A 45 -6.47 9.89 3.35
N TYR A 46 -6.34 8.66 3.85
CA TYR A 46 -6.09 8.42 5.28
C TYR A 46 -4.69 8.85 5.73
N ALA A 47 -3.67 8.65 4.90
CA ALA A 47 -2.32 9.16 5.19
C ALA A 47 -2.33 10.69 5.29
N CYS A 48 -2.94 11.38 4.32
CA CYS A 48 -3.09 12.83 4.32
C CYS A 48 -3.88 13.32 5.54
N LEU A 49 -4.99 12.66 5.88
CA LEU A 49 -5.78 12.99 7.07
C LEU A 49 -4.97 12.88 8.36
N VAL A 50 -4.27 11.75 8.55
CA VAL A 50 -3.47 11.52 9.76
C VAL A 50 -2.33 12.52 9.85
N PHE A 51 -1.61 12.76 8.76
CA PHE A 51 -0.53 13.74 8.72
C PHE A 51 -1.03 15.15 9.03
N THR A 52 -2.13 15.58 8.41
CA THR A 52 -2.74 16.90 8.62
C THR A 52 -3.18 17.09 10.08
N LEU A 53 -3.86 16.09 10.66
CA LEU A 53 -4.25 16.14 12.06
C LEU A 53 -3.05 16.11 13.00
N ALA A 54 -1.99 15.37 12.65
CA ALA A 54 -0.77 15.33 13.44
C ALA A 54 -0.10 16.71 13.47
N LYS A 55 -0.01 17.39 12.31
CA LYS A 55 0.46 18.77 12.22
C LYS A 55 -0.42 19.74 13.01
N LEU A 56 -1.75 19.66 12.87
CA LEU A 56 -2.71 20.51 13.61
C LEU A 56 -2.55 20.38 15.13
N TYR A 57 -2.29 19.18 15.64
CA TYR A 57 -2.19 18.91 17.08
C TYR A 57 -0.76 18.83 17.62
N GLY A 58 0.26 19.15 16.81
CA GLY A 58 1.67 19.06 17.21
C GLY A 58 2.11 17.65 17.62
N VAL A 59 1.59 16.62 16.93
CA VAL A 59 1.98 15.22 17.15
C VAL A 59 3.13 14.86 16.22
N GLU A 60 4.27 14.50 16.81
CA GLU A 60 5.48 14.06 16.08
C GLU A 60 5.73 12.54 16.21
N GLY A 61 6.69 12.00 15.47
CA GLY A 61 7.12 10.60 15.57
C GLY A 61 6.28 9.63 14.73
N GLU A 62 6.10 8.41 15.22
CA GLU A 62 5.44 7.31 14.51
C GLU A 62 3.94 7.60 14.30
N LEU A 63 3.53 7.68 13.03
CA LEU A 63 2.15 7.97 12.60
C LEU A 63 1.55 6.88 11.71
N SER A 64 2.37 5.97 11.18
CA SER A 64 1.97 4.91 10.28
C SER A 64 1.03 3.92 10.97
N GLY A 65 1.23 3.64 12.27
CA GLY A 65 0.31 2.82 13.06
C GLY A 65 -1.08 3.43 13.20
N ILE A 66 -1.19 4.77 13.19
CA ILE A 66 -2.48 5.48 13.20
C ILE A 66 -3.12 5.43 11.81
N ALA A 67 -2.35 5.68 10.75
CA ALA A 67 -2.83 5.64 9.37
C ALA A 67 -3.40 4.25 9.02
N ARG A 68 -2.73 3.19 9.45
CA ARG A 68 -3.16 1.79 9.31
C ARG A 68 -4.58 1.53 9.80
N GLN A 69 -5.00 2.18 10.90
CA GLN A 69 -6.34 1.99 11.48
C GLN A 69 -7.45 2.55 10.60
N GLY A 70 -7.17 3.56 9.79
CA GLY A 70 -8.14 4.10 8.83
C GLY A 70 -8.20 3.25 7.56
N SER A 71 -7.03 2.91 7.02
CA SER A 71 -6.86 2.02 5.89
C SER A 71 -5.49 1.36 6.00
N GLY A 72 -5.44 0.02 5.95
CA GLY A 72 -4.21 -0.73 6.23
C GLY A 72 -3.02 -0.23 5.42
N SER A 73 -3.19 -0.08 4.10
CA SER A 73 -2.14 0.40 3.20
C SER A 73 -1.79 1.88 3.34
N ALA A 74 -2.59 2.69 4.05
CA ALA A 74 -2.28 4.10 4.28
C ALA A 74 -0.98 4.30 5.07
N CYS A 75 -0.58 3.33 5.89
CA CYS A 75 0.69 3.39 6.63
C CYS A 75 1.89 3.58 5.69
N ARG A 76 1.87 2.95 4.51
CA ARG A 76 2.98 3.03 3.54
C ARG A 76 3.05 4.37 2.81
N SER A 77 1.94 5.12 2.75
CA SER A 77 1.91 6.46 2.18
C SER A 77 2.37 7.56 3.15
N MET A 78 2.84 7.18 4.35
CA MET A 78 3.43 8.13 5.31
C MET A 78 4.88 8.49 4.98
N TYR A 79 5.52 7.77 4.06
CA TYR A 79 6.91 7.94 3.66
C TYR A 79 7.03 8.04 2.12
N GLY A 80 8.07 8.73 1.64
CA GLY A 80 8.49 8.69 0.24
C GLY A 80 9.29 7.41 -0.07
N GLY A 81 9.63 7.22 -1.34
CA GLY A 81 10.50 6.11 -1.78
C GLY A 81 9.85 4.73 -1.72
N PHE A 82 10.66 3.74 -1.34
CA PHE A 82 10.26 2.34 -1.19
C PHE A 82 9.95 2.07 0.28
N VAL A 83 8.75 1.58 0.55
CA VAL A 83 8.22 1.46 1.90
C VAL A 83 7.67 0.06 2.13
N GLN A 84 8.10 -0.58 3.20
CA GLN A 84 7.52 -1.85 3.64
C GLN A 84 6.48 -1.61 4.73
N TRP A 85 5.46 -2.46 4.81
CA TRP A 85 4.59 -2.56 5.98
C TRP A 85 4.93 -3.87 6.68
N VAL A 86 5.56 -3.76 7.85
CA VAL A 86 5.86 -4.88 8.73
C VAL A 86 4.57 -5.38 9.35
N MET A 87 4.30 -6.69 9.24
CA MET A 87 3.02 -7.25 9.72
C MET A 87 2.86 -7.14 11.24
N GLY A 88 3.97 -7.18 11.99
CA GLY A 88 3.98 -7.24 13.45
C GLY A 88 3.62 -8.64 13.97
N GLU A 89 3.98 -8.90 15.22
CA GLU A 89 3.72 -10.15 15.94
C GLU A 89 2.88 -9.91 17.19
N ARG A 90 2.81 -8.67 17.69
CA ARG A 90 2.05 -8.34 18.90
C ARG A 90 0.56 -8.25 18.61
N GLU A 91 -0.25 -8.84 19.49
CA GLU A 91 -1.71 -8.77 19.41
C GLU A 91 -2.26 -7.33 19.53
N ASP A 92 -1.55 -6.44 20.24
CA ASP A 92 -1.92 -5.02 20.33
C ASP A 92 -1.61 -4.23 19.04
N GLY A 93 -0.96 -4.88 18.07
CA GLY A 93 -0.60 -4.38 16.75
C GLY A 93 0.31 -3.16 16.78
N LYS A 94 1.04 -2.91 17.87
CA LYS A 94 1.91 -1.72 17.99
C LYS A 94 3.20 -1.81 17.18
N ASP A 95 3.60 -3.00 16.78
CA ASP A 95 4.76 -3.32 15.93
C ASP A 95 4.39 -3.51 14.45
N SER A 96 3.12 -3.46 14.10
CA SER A 96 2.66 -3.52 12.71
C SER A 96 2.76 -2.15 12.03
N LEU A 97 3.96 -1.74 11.65
CA LEU A 97 4.30 -0.38 11.23
C LEU A 97 4.84 -0.33 9.80
N ALA A 98 4.80 0.86 9.20
CA ALA A 98 5.51 1.11 7.95
C ALA A 98 6.96 1.55 8.22
N GLU A 99 7.88 1.06 7.40
CA GLU A 99 9.30 1.37 7.48
C GLU A 99 9.83 1.75 6.10
N LEU A 100 10.69 2.76 6.05
CA LEU A 100 11.38 3.16 4.84
C LEU A 100 12.43 2.10 4.50
N VAL A 101 12.31 1.50 3.31
CA VAL A 101 13.32 0.58 2.77
C VAL A 101 14.44 1.39 2.13
N GLU A 102 14.09 2.29 1.21
CA GLU A 102 15.01 3.21 0.53
C GLU A 102 14.30 4.52 0.18
N PRO A 103 14.97 5.69 0.22
CA PRO A 103 14.35 6.98 -0.07
C PRO A 103 13.98 7.12 -1.55
N GLU A 104 13.12 8.10 -1.87
CA GLU A 104 12.72 8.42 -3.25
C GLU A 104 13.88 8.79 -4.16
N THR A 105 14.99 9.29 -3.60
CA THR A 105 16.21 9.62 -4.31
C THR A 105 17.06 8.39 -4.64
N HIS A 106 16.73 7.22 -4.09
CA HIS A 106 17.51 6.01 -4.28
C HIS A 106 17.53 5.60 -5.75
N TRP A 107 16.37 5.50 -6.39
CA TRP A 107 16.26 4.95 -7.76
C TRP A 107 15.59 5.95 -8.74
N PRO A 108 16.27 7.05 -9.08
CA PRO A 108 15.69 8.14 -9.87
C PRO A 108 15.39 7.75 -11.33
N GLU A 109 15.93 6.64 -11.83
CA GLU A 109 15.65 6.10 -13.17
C GLU A 109 14.33 5.31 -13.21
N LEU A 110 13.80 4.85 -12.07
CA LEU A 110 12.57 4.06 -12.04
C LEU A 110 11.38 4.89 -12.54
N ARG A 111 10.55 4.29 -13.38
CA ARG A 111 9.32 4.90 -13.92
C ARG A 111 8.12 4.01 -13.63
N ILE A 112 6.99 4.65 -13.36
CA ILE A 112 5.71 3.97 -13.11
C ILE A 112 4.73 4.46 -14.16
N LEU A 113 4.19 3.53 -14.96
CA LEU A 113 3.16 3.79 -15.95
C LEU A 113 1.85 3.14 -15.51
N ILE A 114 0.78 3.93 -15.44
CA ILE A 114 -0.55 3.47 -15.04
C ILE A 114 -1.44 3.43 -16.28
N LEU A 115 -1.80 2.22 -16.71
CA LEU A 115 -2.72 2.01 -17.83
C LEU A 115 -4.15 1.85 -17.30
N VAL A 116 -4.98 2.88 -17.50
CA VAL A 116 -6.39 2.85 -17.09
C VAL A 116 -7.19 2.05 -18.11
N ALA A 117 -7.46 0.78 -17.78
CA ALA A 117 -8.08 -0.19 -18.69
C ALA A 117 -9.61 -0.13 -18.73
N SER A 118 -10.26 0.36 -17.67
CA SER A 118 -11.71 0.55 -17.57
C SER A 118 -12.02 1.55 -16.47
N ALA A 119 -13.11 2.31 -16.65
CA ALA A 119 -13.64 3.21 -15.64
C ALA A 119 -14.78 2.56 -14.81
N GLU A 120 -15.05 1.27 -15.00
CA GLU A 120 -16.12 0.57 -14.30
C GLU A 120 -15.76 0.34 -12.83
N LYS A 121 -16.79 0.41 -11.99
CA LYS A 121 -16.63 0.15 -10.55
C LYS A 121 -16.34 -1.33 -10.35
N LYS A 122 -15.37 -1.62 -9.46
CA LYS A 122 -15.08 -2.99 -9.03
C LYS A 122 -16.36 -3.66 -8.52
N HIS A 123 -16.66 -4.87 -9.01
CA HIS A 123 -17.80 -5.66 -8.54
C HIS A 123 -17.71 -6.00 -7.04
N VAL A 124 -16.50 -6.32 -6.56
CA VAL A 124 -16.23 -6.64 -5.15
C VAL A 124 -15.25 -5.60 -4.59
N SER A 125 -15.56 -5.05 -3.42
CA SER A 125 -14.64 -4.12 -2.73
C SER A 125 -13.44 -4.89 -2.17
N SER A 126 -12.28 -4.24 -2.07
CA SER A 126 -11.07 -4.91 -1.56
C SER A 126 -11.25 -5.43 -0.14
N THR A 127 -11.95 -4.71 0.75
CA THR A 127 -12.21 -5.14 2.13
C THR A 127 -13.08 -6.38 2.19
N ALA A 128 -14.19 -6.41 1.44
CA ALA A 128 -15.05 -7.59 1.40
C ALA A 128 -14.31 -8.78 0.75
N GLY A 129 -13.67 -8.53 -0.39
CA GLY A 129 -12.96 -9.56 -1.13
C GLY A 129 -11.83 -10.21 -0.34
N MET A 130 -10.97 -9.42 0.32
CA MET A 130 -9.88 -9.98 1.13
C MET A 130 -10.39 -10.82 2.30
N GLN A 131 -11.49 -10.41 2.94
CA GLN A 131 -12.08 -11.16 4.05
C GLN A 131 -12.62 -12.51 3.57
N THR A 132 -13.31 -12.52 2.42
CA THR A 132 -13.79 -13.77 1.80
C THR A 132 -12.62 -14.66 1.38
N SER A 133 -11.55 -14.10 0.81
CA SER A 133 -10.34 -14.87 0.46
C SER A 133 -9.69 -15.51 1.68
N VAL A 134 -9.56 -14.79 2.81
CA VAL A 134 -9.03 -15.36 4.06
C VAL A 134 -9.86 -16.54 4.54
N GLN A 135 -11.17 -16.48 4.38
CA GLN A 135 -12.09 -17.53 4.82
C GLN A 135 -12.12 -18.75 3.90
N THR A 136 -11.84 -18.58 2.61
CA THR A 136 -12.19 -19.59 1.60
C THR A 136 -11.06 -20.02 0.67
N SER A 137 -9.97 -19.25 0.55
CA SER A 137 -8.84 -19.57 -0.33
C SER A 137 -7.72 -20.28 0.45
N PRO A 138 -7.55 -21.61 0.30
CA PRO A 138 -6.39 -22.30 0.85
C PRO A 138 -5.06 -21.79 0.26
N LEU A 139 -5.05 -21.32 -0.99
CA LEU A 139 -3.85 -20.75 -1.61
C LEU A 139 -3.42 -19.43 -0.95
N LEU A 140 -4.35 -18.64 -0.42
CA LEU A 140 -4.00 -17.40 0.30
C LEU A 140 -3.22 -17.71 1.58
N LYS A 141 -3.62 -18.76 2.32
CA LYS A 141 -2.91 -19.19 3.52
C LYS A 141 -1.47 -19.61 3.19
N LEU A 142 -1.30 -20.49 2.19
CA LEU A 142 0.03 -20.92 1.73
C LEU A 142 0.89 -19.73 1.25
N ARG A 143 0.29 -18.80 0.51
CA ARG A 143 0.96 -17.58 0.05
C ARG A 143 1.50 -16.77 1.23
N ALA A 144 0.66 -16.50 2.23
CA ALA A 144 1.03 -15.69 3.38
C ALA A 144 2.12 -16.36 4.25
N GLU A 145 1.99 -17.67 4.49
CA GLU A 145 2.88 -18.40 5.39
C GLU A 145 4.24 -18.75 4.76
N SER A 146 4.26 -19.11 3.47
CA SER A 146 5.44 -19.73 2.85
C SER A 146 6.04 -18.94 1.69
N VAL A 147 5.30 -18.01 1.08
CA VAL A 147 5.77 -17.31 -0.14
C VAL A 147 6.15 -15.86 0.15
N VAL A 148 5.27 -15.12 0.82
CA VAL A 148 5.47 -13.68 1.07
C VAL A 148 6.72 -13.39 1.90
N PRO A 149 7.07 -14.12 2.97
CA PRO A 149 8.28 -13.82 3.76
C PRO A 149 9.57 -13.88 2.92
N GLY A 150 9.71 -14.90 2.07
CA GLY A 150 10.86 -15.02 1.16
C GLY A 150 10.89 -13.91 0.11
N ARG A 151 9.74 -13.64 -0.52
CA ARG A 151 9.62 -12.56 -1.53
C ARG A 151 9.89 -11.18 -0.96
N MET A 152 9.56 -10.92 0.29
CA MET A 152 9.87 -9.65 0.95
C MET A 152 11.39 -9.44 1.00
N ASN A 153 12.15 -10.45 1.43
CA ASN A 153 13.61 -10.39 1.45
C ASN A 153 14.19 -10.19 0.05
N GLU A 154 13.72 -10.98 -0.92
CA GLU A 154 14.16 -10.88 -2.33
C GLU A 154 13.88 -9.49 -2.93
N MET A 155 12.69 -8.95 -2.67
CA MET A 155 12.28 -7.63 -3.18
C MET A 155 13.10 -6.50 -2.56
N ILE A 156 13.33 -6.55 -1.24
CA ILE A 156 14.16 -5.55 -0.54
C ILE A 156 15.59 -5.56 -1.11
N GLU A 157 16.16 -6.75 -1.33
CA GLU A 157 17.49 -6.88 -1.94
C GLU A 157 17.53 -6.35 -3.38
N ALA A 158 16.50 -6.65 -4.19
CA ALA A 158 16.40 -6.13 -5.55
C ALA A 158 16.31 -4.60 -5.58
N ILE A 159 15.54 -4.00 -4.67
CA ILE A 159 15.43 -2.54 -4.52
C ILE A 159 16.79 -1.94 -4.13
N LYS A 160 17.45 -2.48 -3.11
CA LYS A 160 18.76 -2.00 -2.64
C LYS A 160 19.82 -2.03 -3.74
N LYS A 161 19.83 -3.09 -4.55
CA LYS A 161 20.78 -3.28 -5.65
C LYS A 161 20.38 -2.58 -6.95
N LYS A 162 19.19 -1.95 -7.00
CA LYS A 162 18.59 -1.42 -8.23
C LYS A 162 18.53 -2.47 -9.35
N ASP A 163 18.30 -3.73 -8.96
CA ASP A 163 18.19 -4.84 -9.90
C ASP A 163 16.78 -4.82 -10.50
N PHE A 164 16.65 -4.14 -11.64
CA PHE A 164 15.37 -3.98 -12.33
C PHE A 164 14.80 -5.31 -12.80
N GLU A 165 15.65 -6.26 -13.15
CA GLU A 165 15.20 -7.54 -13.65
C GLU A 165 14.59 -8.38 -12.53
N ALA A 166 15.30 -8.51 -11.39
CA ALA A 166 14.76 -9.20 -10.22
C ALA A 166 13.50 -8.48 -9.69
N PHE A 167 13.53 -7.14 -9.58
CA PHE A 167 12.39 -6.32 -9.17
C PHE A 167 11.17 -6.58 -10.06
N GLY A 168 11.32 -6.45 -11.38
CA GLY A 168 10.23 -6.60 -12.34
C GLY A 168 9.66 -8.01 -12.36
N GLN A 169 10.52 -9.05 -12.32
CA GLN A 169 10.07 -10.44 -12.25
C GLN A 169 9.29 -10.73 -10.96
N LEU A 170 9.77 -10.25 -9.81
CA LEU A 170 9.09 -10.42 -8.52
C LEU A 170 7.75 -9.68 -8.50
N THR A 171 7.70 -8.44 -8.98
CA THR A 171 6.46 -7.66 -9.10
C THR A 171 5.42 -8.40 -9.94
N MET A 172 5.80 -8.93 -11.11
CA MET A 172 4.88 -9.70 -11.97
C MET A 172 4.42 -11.00 -11.31
N LYS A 173 5.34 -11.78 -10.71
CA LYS A 173 5.01 -13.03 -10.01
C LYS A 173 4.06 -12.78 -8.83
N ASP A 174 4.26 -11.69 -8.09
CA ASP A 174 3.43 -11.35 -6.94
C ASP A 174 2.04 -10.85 -7.32
N SER A 175 1.95 -10.02 -8.37
CA SER A 175 0.68 -9.62 -8.97
C SER A 175 -0.13 -10.84 -9.44
N ASN A 176 0.50 -11.76 -10.19
CA ASN A 176 -0.15 -12.96 -10.69
C ASN A 176 -0.64 -13.87 -9.55
N GLN A 177 0.19 -14.09 -8.53
CA GLN A 177 -0.19 -14.96 -7.41
C GLN A 177 -1.30 -14.33 -6.55
N PHE A 178 -1.31 -13.02 -6.34
CA PHE A 178 -2.44 -12.34 -5.71
C PHE A 178 -3.74 -12.61 -6.48
N HIS A 179 -3.75 -12.41 -7.80
CA HIS A 179 -4.94 -12.68 -8.60
C HIS A 179 -5.32 -14.18 -8.64
N ALA A 180 -4.35 -15.09 -8.53
CA ALA A 180 -4.63 -16.52 -8.35
C ALA A 180 -5.36 -16.80 -7.03
N THR A 181 -4.99 -16.16 -5.92
CA THR A 181 -5.74 -16.29 -4.65
C THR A 181 -7.15 -15.71 -4.72
N CYS A 182 -7.36 -14.66 -5.52
CA CYS A 182 -8.70 -14.14 -5.80
C CYS A 182 -9.55 -15.14 -6.60
N LEU A 183 -8.93 -15.84 -7.56
CA LEU A 183 -9.60 -16.90 -8.33
C LEU A 183 -9.92 -18.13 -7.48
N ASP A 184 -9.07 -18.46 -6.51
CA ASP A 184 -9.23 -19.57 -5.55
C ASP A 184 -10.22 -19.26 -4.42
N THR A 185 -10.65 -18.00 -4.28
CA THR A 185 -11.70 -17.59 -3.33
C THR A 185 -13.06 -18.17 -3.75
N TYR A 186 -13.96 -18.44 -2.81
CA TYR A 186 -15.33 -18.88 -3.12
C TYR A 186 -16.39 -17.94 -2.52
N PRO A 187 -17.28 -17.32 -3.34
CA PRO A 187 -17.26 -17.32 -4.81
C PRO A 187 -16.01 -16.61 -5.39
N PRO A 188 -15.58 -16.97 -6.61
CA PRO A 188 -14.34 -16.45 -7.20
C PRO A 188 -14.41 -14.95 -7.48
N ILE A 189 -13.28 -14.28 -7.28
CA ILE A 189 -13.14 -12.84 -7.47
C ILE A 189 -12.30 -12.57 -8.72
N PHE A 190 -12.89 -11.86 -9.68
CA PHE A 190 -12.22 -11.44 -10.92
C PHE A 190 -11.97 -9.94 -10.92
N TYR A 191 -10.71 -9.54 -10.73
CA TYR A 191 -10.29 -8.14 -10.89
C TYR A 191 -9.67 -7.85 -12.27
N LEU A 192 -9.02 -8.84 -12.87
CA LEU A 192 -8.40 -8.70 -14.19
C LEU A 192 -9.46 -8.96 -15.27
N ASN A 193 -9.54 -8.05 -16.25
CA ASN A 193 -10.39 -8.22 -17.42
C ASN A 193 -9.56 -8.57 -18.66
N GLN A 194 -10.21 -8.67 -19.82
CA GLN A 194 -9.57 -8.99 -21.10
C GLN A 194 -8.47 -7.99 -21.48
N VAL A 195 -8.65 -6.70 -21.17
CA VAL A 195 -7.63 -5.67 -21.43
C VAL A 195 -6.41 -5.90 -20.53
N SER A 196 -6.62 -6.22 -19.24
CA SER A 196 -5.53 -6.57 -18.33
C SER A 196 -4.70 -7.76 -18.83
N GLN A 197 -5.36 -8.81 -19.32
CA GLN A 197 -4.68 -9.99 -19.87
C GLN A 197 -3.86 -9.67 -21.12
N ARG A 198 -4.37 -8.80 -22.01
CA ARG A 198 -3.63 -8.33 -23.20
C ARG A 198 -2.39 -7.52 -22.81
N VAL A 199 -2.48 -6.69 -21.77
CA VAL A 199 -1.33 -5.93 -21.25
C VAL A 199 -0.27 -6.88 -20.69
N ILE A 200 -0.66 -7.89 -19.90
CA ILE A 200 0.27 -8.93 -19.41
C ILE A 200 0.98 -9.61 -20.60
N GLY A 201 0.23 -10.04 -21.61
CA GLY A 201 0.81 -10.65 -22.82
C GLY A 201 1.70 -9.71 -23.63
N LEU A 202 1.42 -8.40 -23.64
CA LEU A 202 2.28 -7.40 -24.27
C LEU A 202 3.61 -7.28 -23.52
N VAL A 203 3.60 -7.13 -22.19
CA VAL A 203 4.80 -6.99 -21.36
C VAL A 203 5.72 -8.21 -21.54
N HIS A 204 5.18 -9.43 -21.51
CA HIS A 204 5.99 -10.63 -21.71
C HIS A 204 6.59 -10.73 -23.12
N ARG A 205 5.84 -10.39 -24.18
CA ARG A 205 6.37 -10.36 -25.55
C ARG A 205 7.47 -9.31 -25.71
N TYR A 206 7.29 -8.14 -25.11
CA TYR A 206 8.29 -7.08 -25.12
C TYR A 206 9.59 -7.53 -24.43
N ASN A 207 9.49 -8.09 -23.22
CA ASN A 207 10.66 -8.62 -22.51
C ASN A 207 11.34 -9.76 -23.29
N ALA A 208 10.57 -10.66 -23.92
CA ALA A 208 11.11 -11.75 -24.72
C ALA A 208 11.87 -11.25 -25.96
N TYR A 209 11.35 -10.23 -26.66
CA TYR A 209 12.02 -9.61 -27.80
C TYR A 209 13.41 -9.06 -27.43
N TYR A 210 13.51 -8.41 -26.26
CA TYR A 210 14.78 -7.85 -25.77
C TYR A 210 15.61 -8.82 -24.91
N LYS A 211 15.12 -10.03 -24.67
CA LYS A 211 15.76 -11.07 -23.84
C LYS A 211 16.10 -10.62 -22.41
N GLN A 212 15.40 -9.61 -21.90
CA GLN A 212 15.56 -9.06 -20.56
C GLN A 212 14.26 -8.39 -20.11
N THR A 213 14.02 -8.35 -18.79
CA THR A 213 12.94 -7.54 -18.22
C THR A 213 13.31 -6.05 -18.26
N LYS A 214 12.60 -5.24 -19.06
CA LYS A 214 12.83 -3.77 -19.14
C LYS A 214 11.54 -2.99 -19.46
N VAL A 215 11.51 -1.69 -19.17
CA VAL A 215 10.31 -0.83 -19.36
C VAL A 215 10.43 0.14 -20.54
N SER A 216 11.61 0.70 -20.78
CA SER A 216 11.92 1.51 -21.97
C SER A 216 13.39 1.35 -22.34
N GLU A 217 13.74 1.78 -23.56
CA GLU A 217 15.14 2.09 -23.90
C GLU A 217 15.61 3.36 -23.18
#